data_AF-A0A2S8FD61-F1
#
_entry.id   AF-A0A2S8FD61-F1
#
_cell.length_a   1.000
_cell.length_b   1.000
_cell.length_c   1.000
_cell.angle_alpha   90.00
_cell.angle_beta   90.00
_cell.angle_gamma   90.00
#
_symmetry.space_group_name_H-M   'P 1'
#
loop_
_entity.id
_entity.type
_entity.pdbx_description
1 polymer ?
#
loop_
_entity_poly.entity_id
_entity_poly.type
_entity_poly.pdbx_seq_one_letter_code
_entity_poly.pdbx_strand_id
1 'polypeptide(L)'
;MRQAIEKRVWPLAMIVSAVLLSLSGCSCDLAAYADPHAVKLGPVSSDVNGLRKLCTLPPGVKSCQWQTWSRMDQHGFGDWGLHAIVELDEPDSFAWGEVLRDVEVVKLPNWMVDFAGETFAPTAVDGEFVVDGTLHDPASVTKSPLLNGKVIQTPQKRLILMLYTM
;
A
#
# COMPACT_ATOMS: atom_id res chain seq x y z
N MET A 1 65.81 4.57 36.86
CA MET A 1 64.61 5.28 36.39
C MET A 1 64.15 4.77 35.02
N ARG A 2 63.73 3.50 34.89
CA ARG A 2 63.27 2.91 33.61
C ARG A 2 62.12 1.89 33.76
N GLN A 3 61.35 1.95 34.85
CA GLN A 3 60.31 0.94 35.15
C GLN A 3 58.89 1.49 35.32
N ALA A 4 58.65 2.78 35.02
CA ALA A 4 57.35 3.40 35.26
C ALA A 4 56.49 3.64 34.01
N ILE A 5 56.95 3.27 32.80
CA ILE A 5 56.27 3.63 31.54
C ILE A 5 55.41 2.50 30.95
N GLU A 6 55.67 1.23 31.29
CA GLU A 6 55.02 0.10 30.59
C GLU A 6 53.59 -0.24 31.06
N LYS A 7 53.11 0.31 32.18
CA LYS A 7 51.81 -0.10 32.76
C LYS A 7 50.58 0.69 32.27
N ARG A 8 50.73 1.63 31.33
CA ARG A 8 49.62 2.48 30.85
C ARG A 8 49.19 2.27 29.40
N VAL A 9 49.87 1.41 28.64
CA VAL A 9 49.59 1.23 27.21
C VAL A 9 48.52 0.16 26.95
N TRP A 10 48.35 -0.80 27.86
CA TRP A 10 47.41 -1.91 27.69
C TRP A 10 45.91 -1.56 27.70
N PRO A 11 45.40 -0.62 28.53
CA PRO A 11 43.96 -0.35 28.51
C PRO A 11 43.52 0.46 27.28
N LEU A 12 44.44 1.18 26.62
CA LEU A 12 44.12 1.99 25.42
C LEU A 12 43.91 1.12 24.18
N ALA A 13 44.65 0.03 24.03
CA ALA A 13 44.50 -0.90 22.90
C ALA A 13 43.15 -1.64 22.92
N MET A 14 42.60 -1.93 24.10
CA MET A 14 41.28 -2.60 24.25
C MET A 14 40.10 -1.67 23.90
N ILE A 15 40.20 -0.38 24.21
CA ILE A 15 39.13 0.59 23.91
C ILE A 15 39.07 0.87 22.39
N VAL A 16 40.22 0.96 21.72
CA VAL A 16 40.27 1.18 20.26
C VAL A 16 39.69 -0.02 19.50
N SER A 17 39.95 -1.26 19.94
CA SER A 17 39.35 -2.45 19.32
C SER A 17 37.83 -2.56 19.54
N ALA A 18 37.30 -2.10 20.68
CA ALA A 18 35.86 -2.12 20.95
C ALA A 18 35.08 -1.06 20.14
N VAL A 19 35.71 0.08 19.82
CA VAL A 19 35.10 1.14 18.99
C VAL A 19 35.16 0.80 17.50
N LEU A 20 36.16 0.05 17.04
CA LEU A 20 36.24 -0.39 15.63
C LEU A 20 35.22 -1.50 15.31
N LEU A 21 34.83 -2.33 16.29
CA LEU A 21 33.81 -3.36 16.11
C LEU A 21 32.37 -2.82 16.07
N SER A 22 32.13 -1.62 16.61
CA SER A 22 30.80 -0.97 16.57
C SER A 22 30.56 -0.13 15.31
N LEU A 23 31.58 0.09 14.48
CA LEU A 23 31.46 0.78 13.19
C LEU A 23 31.22 -0.16 12.00
N SER A 24 31.35 -1.47 12.19
CA SER A 24 31.11 -2.49 11.15
C SER A 24 29.63 -2.82 10.93
N GLY A 25 28.71 -2.19 11.67
CA GLY A 25 27.28 -2.50 11.68
C GLY A 25 26.40 -1.60 10.83
N CYS A 26 26.96 -0.66 10.07
CA CYS A 26 26.23 0.07 9.04
C CYS A 26 26.60 -0.49 7.67
N SER A 27 26.22 -1.74 7.41
CA SER A 27 26.07 -2.25 6.06
C SER A 27 24.90 -1.50 5.40
N CYS A 28 25.20 -0.29 4.91
CA CYS A 28 24.44 0.37 3.85
C CYS A 28 24.67 -0.41 2.56
N ASP A 29 24.18 -1.64 2.53
CA ASP A 29 24.30 -2.51 1.37
C ASP A 29 22.88 -2.86 0.90
N LEU A 30 22.69 -2.79 -0.42
CA LEU A 30 21.47 -3.09 -1.20
C LEU A 30 20.37 -2.01 -1.32
N ALA A 31 20.73 -0.80 -1.75
CA ALA A 31 19.80 0.05 -2.52
C ALA A 31 20.26 0.27 -3.98
N ALA A 32 21.23 -0.50 -4.47
CA ALA A 32 21.96 -0.18 -5.70
C ALA A 32 21.38 -0.76 -7.01
N TYR A 33 20.32 -1.57 -6.98
CA TYR A 33 19.63 -2.04 -8.20
C TYR A 33 18.13 -2.22 -7.95
N ALA A 34 17.45 -1.21 -7.42
CA ALA A 34 15.99 -1.18 -7.54
C ALA A 34 15.68 -1.01 -9.04
N ASP A 35 15.17 -2.05 -9.67
CA ASP A 35 14.66 -1.99 -11.05
C ASP A 35 13.78 -0.73 -11.17
N PRO A 36 14.13 0.24 -12.02
CA PRO A 36 13.37 1.47 -12.17
C PRO A 36 11.93 1.20 -12.63
N HIS A 37 11.66 0.02 -13.19
CA HIS A 37 10.37 -0.46 -13.66
C HIS A 37 9.61 -1.31 -12.62
N ALA A 38 10.19 -1.57 -11.45
CA ALA A 38 9.49 -2.22 -10.36
C ALA A 38 8.32 -1.34 -9.89
N VAL A 39 7.22 -2.01 -9.50
CA VAL A 39 6.08 -1.33 -8.89
C VAL A 39 6.52 -0.72 -7.56
N LYS A 40 6.42 0.61 -7.45
CA LYS A 40 6.68 1.35 -6.22
C LYS A 40 5.38 1.49 -5.47
N LEU A 41 5.33 0.92 -4.26
CA LEU A 41 4.19 1.02 -3.37
C LEU A 41 4.38 2.21 -2.43
N GLY A 42 3.34 3.03 -2.29
CA GLY A 42 3.25 4.04 -1.25
C GLY A 42 2.95 3.41 0.13
N PRO A 43 3.04 4.17 1.22
CA PRO A 43 2.57 3.72 2.52
C PRO A 43 1.04 3.53 2.51
N VAL A 44 0.55 2.59 3.32
CA VAL A 44 -0.89 2.51 3.61
C VAL A 44 -1.26 3.69 4.50
N SER A 45 -2.34 4.39 4.16
CA SER A 45 -2.86 5.56 4.85
C SER A 45 -4.32 5.36 5.22
N SER A 46 -4.77 5.99 6.31
CA SER A 46 -6.17 6.05 6.73
C SER A 46 -6.77 7.46 6.65
N ASP A 47 -6.04 8.42 6.07
CA ASP A 47 -6.51 9.80 5.93
C ASP A 47 -7.59 9.90 4.84
N VAL A 48 -8.84 10.09 5.28
CA VAL A 48 -10.01 10.28 4.41
C VAL A 48 -9.86 11.53 3.53
N ASN A 49 -9.28 12.62 4.06
CA ASN A 49 -9.11 13.85 3.28
C ASN A 49 -8.06 13.67 2.19
N GLY A 50 -7.00 12.92 2.48
CA GLY A 50 -6.03 12.45 1.50
C GLY A 50 -6.70 11.65 0.38
N LEU A 51 -7.52 10.65 0.73
CA LEU A 51 -8.24 9.84 -0.26
C LEU A 51 -9.20 10.69 -1.12
N ARG A 52 -9.93 11.62 -0.50
CA ARG A 52 -10.81 12.57 -1.20
C ARG A 52 -10.08 13.48 -2.18
N LYS A 53 -8.76 13.64 -2.09
CA LYS A 53 -7.99 14.36 -3.12
C LYS A 53 -7.86 13.52 -4.38
N LEU A 54 -7.73 12.19 -4.24
CA LEU A 54 -7.47 11.24 -5.31
C LEU A 54 -8.75 10.78 -6.04
N CYS A 55 -9.85 10.59 -5.32
CA CYS A 55 -11.13 10.13 -5.87
C CYS A 55 -12.33 10.87 -5.27
N THR A 56 -13.49 10.69 -5.87
CA THR A 56 -14.78 11.11 -5.32
C THR A 56 -15.26 10.03 -4.36
N LEU A 57 -15.59 10.43 -3.13
CA LEU A 57 -16.15 9.55 -2.11
C LEU A 57 -17.54 10.05 -1.70
N PRO A 58 -18.48 9.16 -1.37
CA PRO A 58 -19.76 9.53 -0.77
C PRO A 58 -19.60 10.34 0.52
N PRO A 59 -20.67 11.04 0.97
CA PRO A 59 -20.77 11.46 2.36
C PRO A 59 -20.82 10.24 3.30
N GLY A 60 -20.57 10.45 4.60
CA GLY A 60 -20.71 9.36 5.59
C GLY A 60 -19.62 8.28 5.52
N VAL A 61 -18.39 8.66 5.22
CA VAL A 61 -17.23 7.76 5.35
C VAL A 61 -16.88 7.62 6.83
N LYS A 62 -17.07 6.43 7.38
CA LYS A 62 -16.77 6.09 8.78
C LYS A 62 -15.29 5.82 8.97
N SER A 63 -14.70 5.02 8.10
CA SER A 63 -13.30 4.64 8.13
C SER A 63 -12.78 4.33 6.72
N CYS A 64 -11.47 4.44 6.51
CA CYS A 64 -10.85 4.00 5.27
C CYS A 64 -9.41 3.54 5.47
N GLN A 65 -8.94 2.69 4.56
CA GLN A 65 -7.52 2.46 4.32
C GLN A 65 -7.25 2.48 2.83
N TRP A 66 -6.12 3.06 2.44
CA TRP A 66 -5.75 3.17 1.04
C TRP A 66 -4.24 3.19 0.84
N GLN A 67 -3.83 2.76 -0.35
CA GLN A 67 -2.44 2.73 -0.79
C GLN A 67 -2.36 3.09 -2.26
N THR A 68 -1.40 3.93 -2.62
CA THR A 68 -1.10 4.20 -4.02
C THR A 68 0.06 3.34 -4.50
N TRP A 69 0.11 3.09 -5.79
CA TRP A 69 1.27 2.49 -6.44
C TRP A 69 1.61 3.26 -7.71
N SER A 70 2.86 3.11 -8.15
CA SER A 70 3.30 3.66 -9.44
C SER A 70 4.26 2.69 -10.12
N ARG A 71 4.23 2.63 -11.44
CA ARG A 71 5.13 1.81 -12.24
C ARG A 71 5.61 2.61 -13.45
N MET A 72 6.91 2.71 -13.64
CA MET A 72 7.47 3.35 -14.83
C MET A 72 7.72 2.30 -15.91
N ASP A 73 7.36 2.59 -17.14
CA ASP A 73 7.74 1.80 -18.30
C ASP A 73 9.18 2.09 -18.76
N GLN A 74 9.63 1.36 -19.78
CA GLN A 74 10.96 1.52 -20.39
C GLN A 74 11.19 2.86 -21.11
N HIS A 75 10.13 3.62 -21.36
CA HIS A 75 10.16 4.90 -22.08
C HIS A 75 10.01 6.10 -21.14
N GLY A 76 9.84 5.86 -19.84
CA GLY A 76 9.65 6.91 -18.84
C GLY A 76 8.20 7.39 -18.71
N PHE A 77 7.23 6.67 -19.28
CA PHE A 77 5.81 6.87 -18.97
C PHE A 77 5.45 6.06 -17.73
N GLY A 78 4.65 6.65 -16.85
CA GLY A 78 4.34 6.08 -15.55
C GLY A 78 2.86 5.77 -15.41
N ASP A 79 2.54 4.53 -15.07
CA ASP A 79 1.24 4.17 -14.53
C ASP A 79 1.19 4.55 -13.05
N TRP A 80 0.02 4.99 -12.62
CA TRP A 80 -0.32 5.21 -11.23
C TRP A 80 -1.60 4.45 -10.91
N GLY A 81 -1.71 3.96 -9.68
CA GLY A 81 -2.96 3.42 -9.19
C GLY A 81 -3.18 3.60 -7.71
N LEU A 82 -4.39 3.26 -7.30
CA LEU A 82 -4.94 3.41 -5.97
C LEU A 82 -5.76 2.17 -5.64
N HIS A 83 -5.44 1.58 -4.50
CA HIS A 83 -6.28 0.60 -3.82
C HIS A 83 -6.85 1.25 -2.58
N ALA A 84 -8.17 1.19 -2.39
CA ALA A 84 -8.81 1.68 -1.18
C ALA A 84 -9.96 0.79 -0.75
N ILE A 85 -10.17 0.72 0.55
CA ILE A 85 -11.36 0.14 1.17
C ILE A 85 -11.95 1.18 2.11
N VAL A 86 -13.25 1.39 1.99
CA VAL A 86 -13.97 2.45 2.67
C VAL A 86 -15.21 1.88 3.33
N GLU A 87 -15.38 2.12 4.62
CA GLU A 87 -16.57 1.77 5.38
C GLU A 87 -17.53 2.96 5.36
N LEU A 88 -18.79 2.71 4.97
CA LEU A 88 -19.82 3.74 4.86
C LEU A 88 -20.86 3.57 5.97
N ASP A 89 -21.30 4.69 6.56
CA ASP A 89 -22.44 4.69 7.49
C ASP A 89 -23.75 4.43 6.74
N GLU A 90 -23.90 5.06 5.56
CA GLU A 90 -25.12 5.02 4.72
C GLU A 90 -24.79 4.64 3.27
N PRO A 91 -24.51 3.35 2.98
CA PRO A 91 -24.10 2.90 1.65
C PRO A 91 -25.17 3.13 0.57
N ASP A 92 -26.44 3.12 0.94
CA ASP A 92 -27.57 3.27 0.02
C ASP A 92 -27.71 4.71 -0.50
N SER A 93 -27.04 5.67 0.16
CA SER A 93 -27.01 7.07 -0.28
C SER A 93 -26.03 7.32 -1.43
N PHE A 94 -25.12 6.37 -1.70
CA PHE A 94 -24.11 6.52 -2.73
C PHE A 94 -24.67 6.17 -4.12
N ALA A 95 -24.45 7.05 -5.09
CA ALA A 95 -24.77 6.78 -6.48
C ALA A 95 -23.69 5.87 -7.09
N TRP A 96 -23.84 4.56 -6.89
CA TRP A 96 -22.82 3.55 -7.24
C TRP A 96 -22.40 3.56 -8.71
N GLY A 97 -23.30 3.94 -9.61
CA GLY A 97 -23.07 3.93 -11.06
C GLY A 97 -23.81 2.79 -11.74
N GLU A 98 -23.37 2.43 -12.94
CA GLU A 98 -23.92 1.30 -13.68
C GLU A 98 -23.41 -0.01 -13.08
N VAL A 99 -24.33 -0.94 -12.80
CA VAL A 99 -24.00 -2.30 -12.38
C VAL A 99 -23.47 -3.06 -13.59
N LEU A 100 -22.22 -3.51 -13.52
CA LEU A 100 -21.59 -4.25 -14.62
C LEU A 100 -21.84 -5.76 -14.47
N ARG A 101 -21.63 -6.31 -13.27
CA ARG A 101 -21.82 -7.73 -12.94
C ARG A 101 -21.59 -7.99 -11.45
N ASP A 102 -21.96 -9.17 -10.99
CA ASP A 102 -21.50 -9.68 -9.70
C ASP A 102 -20.03 -10.12 -9.78
N VAL A 103 -19.32 -9.99 -8.66
CA VAL A 103 -17.91 -10.34 -8.53
C VAL A 103 -17.79 -11.55 -7.64
N GLU A 104 -16.99 -12.52 -8.09
CA GLU A 104 -16.54 -13.63 -7.24
C GLU A 104 -15.06 -13.51 -6.90
N VAL A 105 -14.15 -13.24 -7.85
CA VAL A 105 -12.69 -13.29 -7.59
C VAL A 105 -11.99 -11.99 -7.96
N VAL A 106 -11.16 -11.48 -7.04
CA VAL A 106 -10.34 -10.27 -7.23
C VAL A 106 -8.96 -10.43 -6.60
N LYS A 107 -7.94 -9.95 -7.29
CA LYS A 107 -6.60 -9.78 -6.72
C LYS A 107 -6.57 -8.58 -5.79
N LEU A 108 -6.35 -8.81 -4.49
CA LEU A 108 -6.29 -7.75 -3.49
C LEU A 108 -4.94 -7.79 -2.74
N PRO A 109 -4.37 -6.62 -2.38
CA PRO A 109 -3.26 -6.56 -1.43
C PRO A 109 -3.64 -7.20 -0.09
N ASN A 110 -2.69 -7.90 0.54
CA ASN A 110 -2.91 -8.57 1.84
C ASN A 110 -3.46 -7.63 2.92
N TRP A 111 -3.01 -6.37 2.97
CA TRP A 111 -3.49 -5.42 3.96
C TRP A 111 -4.99 -5.09 3.83
N MET A 112 -5.57 -5.21 2.62
CA MET A 112 -7.02 -5.00 2.41
C MET A 112 -7.83 -6.16 3.00
N VAL A 113 -7.27 -7.36 2.96
CA VAL A 113 -7.88 -8.57 3.53
C VAL A 113 -8.04 -8.39 5.04
N ASP A 114 -6.98 -7.92 5.70
CA ASP A 114 -6.97 -7.68 7.14
C ASP A 114 -7.94 -6.59 7.57
N PHE A 115 -8.09 -5.52 6.78
CA PHE A 115 -8.94 -4.38 7.13
C PHE A 115 -10.43 -4.68 7.02
N ALA A 116 -10.84 -5.51 6.06
CA ALA A 116 -12.26 -5.81 5.95
C ALA A 116 -12.74 -6.65 7.15
N GLY A 117 -11.91 -7.47 7.79
CA GLY A 117 -12.44 -8.47 8.72
C GLY A 117 -13.56 -9.31 8.09
N GLU A 118 -13.60 -9.35 6.75
CA GLU A 118 -14.43 -10.21 5.93
C GLU A 118 -13.65 -11.51 5.76
N THR A 119 -14.37 -12.62 5.75
CA THR A 119 -13.76 -13.91 5.41
C THR A 119 -13.57 -13.95 3.90
N PHE A 120 -12.52 -13.29 3.42
CA PHE A 120 -12.07 -13.49 2.06
C PHE A 120 -11.56 -14.93 1.93
N ALA A 121 -12.23 -15.74 1.12
CA ALA A 121 -11.74 -17.09 0.87
C ALA A 121 -10.50 -16.97 -0.05
N PRO A 122 -9.32 -17.46 0.38
CA PRO A 122 -8.18 -17.52 -0.51
C PRO A 122 -8.51 -18.44 -1.67
N THR A 123 -8.08 -18.07 -2.87
CA THR A 123 -8.15 -18.96 -4.02
C THR A 123 -6.90 -19.86 -4.09
N ALA A 124 -6.82 -20.72 -5.11
CA ALA A 124 -5.61 -21.47 -5.39
C ALA A 124 -4.42 -20.59 -5.87
N VAL A 125 -4.68 -19.33 -6.20
CA VAL A 125 -3.69 -18.36 -6.71
C VAL A 125 -3.29 -17.39 -5.61
N ASP A 126 -1.99 -17.24 -5.38
CA ASP A 126 -1.45 -16.36 -4.35
C ASP A 126 -1.82 -14.88 -4.61
N GLY A 127 -2.32 -14.22 -3.55
CA GLY A 127 -2.82 -12.84 -3.61
C GLY A 127 -4.19 -12.66 -4.26
N GLU A 128 -4.86 -13.73 -4.68
CA GLU A 128 -6.25 -13.67 -5.18
C GLU A 128 -7.24 -14.16 -4.13
N PHE A 129 -8.29 -13.36 -3.95
CA PHE A 129 -9.29 -13.53 -2.92
C PHE A 129 -10.68 -13.50 -3.52
N VAL A 130 -11.58 -14.31 -2.94
CA VAL A 130 -13.01 -14.26 -3.28
C VAL A 130 -13.65 -13.12 -2.50
N VAL A 131 -14.28 -12.18 -3.21
CA VAL A 131 -15.02 -11.06 -2.63
C VAL A 131 -16.44 -11.13 -3.13
N ASP A 132 -17.38 -11.45 -2.25
CA ASP A 132 -18.80 -11.34 -2.58
C ASP A 132 -19.18 -9.86 -2.72
N GLY A 133 -19.73 -9.47 -3.87
CA GLY A 133 -20.16 -8.10 -4.10
C GLY A 133 -20.60 -7.81 -5.52
N THR A 134 -21.03 -6.57 -5.74
CA THR A 134 -21.46 -6.09 -7.06
C THR A 134 -20.43 -5.12 -7.63
N LEU A 135 -19.97 -5.39 -8.85
CA LEU A 135 -19.07 -4.51 -9.61
C LEU A 135 -19.88 -3.40 -10.27
N HIS A 136 -19.45 -2.17 -10.03
CA HIS A 136 -19.96 -0.97 -10.65
C HIS A 136 -18.89 -0.30 -11.51
N ASP A 137 -19.34 0.45 -12.50
CA ASP A 137 -18.50 1.35 -13.29
C ASP A 137 -17.84 2.42 -12.40
N PRO A 138 -16.54 2.74 -12.58
CA PRO A 138 -15.83 3.65 -11.70
C PRO A 138 -16.15 5.14 -11.93
N ALA A 139 -16.98 5.52 -12.91
CA ALA A 139 -17.29 6.92 -13.20
C ALA A 139 -17.88 7.69 -12.00
N SER A 140 -18.55 7.00 -11.08
CA SER A 140 -19.09 7.59 -9.85
C SER A 140 -18.01 8.04 -8.85
N VAL A 141 -16.81 7.45 -8.92
CA VAL A 141 -15.70 7.70 -8.00
C VAL A 141 -14.49 8.34 -8.66
N THR A 142 -14.40 8.37 -9.99
CA THR A 142 -13.26 8.96 -10.67
C THR A 142 -13.40 10.48 -10.80
N LYS A 143 -12.27 11.18 -10.69
CA LYS A 143 -12.18 12.64 -10.93
C LYS A 143 -11.68 12.99 -12.32
N SER A 144 -11.20 12.00 -13.05
CA SER A 144 -10.57 12.15 -14.35
C SER A 144 -11.07 11.04 -15.27
N PRO A 145 -11.39 11.35 -16.54
CA PRO A 145 -11.76 10.34 -17.53
C PRO A 145 -10.60 9.41 -17.89
N LEU A 146 -9.37 9.74 -17.51
CA LEU A 146 -8.18 8.90 -17.71
C LEU A 146 -8.04 7.81 -16.63
N LEU A 147 -8.76 7.93 -15.52
CA LEU A 147 -8.76 6.92 -14.48
C LEU A 147 -9.73 5.81 -14.84
N ASN A 148 -9.20 4.62 -14.96
CA ASN A 148 -9.93 3.38 -15.12
C ASN A 148 -10.00 2.67 -13.77
N GLY A 149 -10.78 1.59 -13.67
CA GLY A 149 -10.82 0.84 -12.44
C GLY A 149 -12.04 -0.03 -12.23
N LYS A 150 -12.23 -0.38 -10.96
CA LYS A 150 -13.31 -1.20 -10.46
C LYS A 150 -13.81 -0.62 -9.14
N VAL A 151 -15.13 -0.54 -9.02
CA VAL A 151 -15.82 -0.20 -7.77
C VAL A 151 -16.61 -1.41 -7.34
N ILE A 152 -16.35 -1.94 -6.15
CA ILE A 152 -17.06 -3.11 -5.65
C ILE A 152 -17.82 -2.70 -4.39
N GLN A 153 -19.13 -2.93 -4.43
CA GLN A 153 -20.00 -2.83 -3.27
C GLN A 153 -20.04 -4.18 -2.57
N THR A 154 -19.56 -4.25 -1.33
CA THR A 154 -19.66 -5.49 -0.52
C THR A 154 -20.98 -5.52 0.26
N PRO A 155 -21.51 -6.72 0.60
CA PRO A 155 -22.70 -6.86 1.44
C PRO A 155 -22.59 -6.15 2.80
N GLN A 156 -21.38 -5.99 3.31
CA GLN A 156 -21.08 -5.37 4.61
C GLN A 156 -20.98 -3.84 4.53
N LYS A 157 -21.61 -3.23 3.52
CA LYS A 157 -21.66 -1.77 3.35
C LYS A 157 -20.29 -1.13 3.10
N ARG A 158 -19.37 -1.88 2.50
CA ARG A 158 -18.05 -1.34 2.14
C ARG A 158 -17.94 -1.09 0.66
N LEU A 159 -17.08 -0.13 0.37
CA LEU A 159 -16.70 0.30 -0.96
C LEU A 159 -15.23 -0.08 -1.15
N ILE A 160 -14.96 -1.02 -2.05
CA ILE A 160 -13.61 -1.37 -2.50
C ILE A 160 -13.36 -0.64 -3.82
N LEU A 161 -12.25 0.10 -3.86
CA LEU A 161 -11.82 0.88 -5.02
C LEU A 161 -10.48 0.36 -5.52
N MET A 162 -10.41 0.07 -6.82
CA MET A 162 -9.16 -0.17 -7.53
C MET A 162 -9.14 0.76 -8.73
N LEU A 163 -8.42 1.87 -8.65
CA LEU A 163 -8.33 2.88 -9.71
C LEU A 163 -6.92 2.92 -10.27
N TYR A 164 -6.75 3.16 -11.57
CA TYR A 164 -5.45 3.26 -12.21
C TYR A 164 -5.47 4.04 -13.53
N THR A 165 -4.32 4.58 -13.90
CA THR A 165 -4.05 5.08 -15.25
C THR A 165 -3.49 3.93 -16.11
N MET A 166 -3.70 4.02 -17.43
CA MET A 166 -3.11 3.13 -18.44
C MET A 166 -2.15 3.91 -19.34
#